data_AF-A0A1W1X8Z0-F1
#
_entry.id   AF-A0A1W1X8Z0-F1
#
_cell.length_a   1.000
_cell.length_b   1.000
_cell.length_c   1.000
_cell.angle_alpha   90.00
_cell.angle_beta   90.00
_cell.angle_gamma   90.00
#
_symmetry.space_group_name_H-M   'P 1'
#
loop_
_entity.id
_entity.type
_entity.pdbx_description
1 polymer ?
#
loop_
_entity_poly.entity_id
_entity_poly.type
_entity_poly.pdbx_seq_one_letter_code
_entity_poly.pdbx_strand_id
1 'polypeptide(L)'
;MPIHVTAVETLQVGEPTVVEAPAPAGPYSAVFEDDAETGYFYALDTSRNDGPIEDALHIYNVANVSDRNLPSEVKIGWSTCHSKAVLLINGYPHAVFDFAAQRGYCRSGFPPPDADSPWGRHPHDWDEAATDLFA
;
A
#
# COMPACT_ATOMS: atom_id res chain seq x y z
N MET A 1 5.93 -10.22 -13.19
CA MET A 1 5.79 -8.99 -12.42
C MET A 1 7.17 -8.45 -12.02
N PRO A 2 7.93 -7.83 -12.93
CA PRO A 2 9.14 -7.10 -12.55
C PRO A 2 8.78 -5.90 -11.65
N ILE A 3 9.23 -5.94 -10.40
CA ILE A 3 9.12 -4.82 -9.46
C ILE A 3 10.50 -4.42 -8.95
N HIS A 4 10.71 -3.14 -8.70
CA HIS A 4 11.82 -2.64 -7.92
C HIS A 4 11.41 -2.66 -6.45
N VAL A 5 11.88 -3.66 -5.72
CA VAL A 5 11.67 -3.72 -4.26
C VAL A 5 12.51 -2.62 -3.62
N THR A 6 11.87 -1.69 -2.91
CA THR A 6 12.55 -0.57 -2.24
C THR A 6 12.52 -0.68 -0.72
N ALA A 7 11.63 -1.51 -0.17
CA ALA A 7 11.62 -1.83 1.26
C ALA A 7 11.28 -3.31 1.50
N VAL A 8 11.95 -3.91 2.48
CA VAL A 8 11.67 -5.24 3.02
C VAL A 8 11.85 -5.18 4.52
N GLU A 9 10.87 -5.65 5.29
CA GLU A 9 10.93 -5.67 6.74
C GLU A 9 10.28 -6.95 7.29
N THR A 10 10.64 -7.35 8.51
CA THR A 10 9.90 -8.40 9.22
C THR A 10 8.74 -7.76 9.95
N LEU A 11 7.53 -8.24 9.68
CA LEU A 11 6.29 -7.79 10.31
C LEU A 11 5.88 -8.77 11.41
N GLN A 12 5.78 -8.26 12.64
CA GLN A 12 5.05 -8.92 13.72
C GLN A 12 3.70 -8.22 13.87
N VAL A 13 2.62 -8.87 13.43
CA VAL A 13 1.29 -8.24 13.39
C VAL A 13 0.81 -7.88 14.80
N GLY A 14 0.43 -6.62 14.99
CA GLY A 14 0.06 -6.07 16.29
C GLY A 14 1.21 -5.46 17.09
N GLU A 15 2.43 -5.44 16.54
CA GLU A 15 3.54 -4.65 17.06
C GLU A 15 3.77 -3.42 16.17
N PRO A 16 3.82 -2.20 16.74
CA PRO A 16 3.94 -0.98 15.95
C PRO A 16 5.14 -1.01 15.01
N THR A 17 4.87 -0.88 13.71
CA THR A 17 5.88 -0.97 12.65
C THR A 17 5.53 0.00 11.53
N VAL A 18 6.52 0.74 11.03
CA VAL A 18 6.38 1.60 9.86
C VAL A 18 7.42 1.21 8.83
N VAL A 19 6.97 0.98 7.60
CA VAL A 19 7.82 0.63 6.46
C VAL A 19 7.62 1.67 5.37
N GLU A 20 8.57 2.58 5.26
CA GLU A 20 8.59 3.61 4.23
C GLU A 20 9.32 3.11 2.99
N ALA A 21 8.71 3.33 1.82
CA ALA A 21 9.25 2.87 0.55
C ALA A 21 9.11 3.97 -0.51
N PRO A 22 10.05 4.94 -0.56
CA PRO A 22 10.08 5.93 -1.64
C PRO A 22 10.16 5.25 -3.01
N ALA A 23 9.50 5.85 -4.01
CA ALA A 23 9.68 5.44 -5.39
C ALA A 23 11.15 5.64 -5.81
N PRO A 24 11.73 4.78 -6.66
CA PRO A 24 13.11 4.96 -7.13
C PRO A 24 13.35 6.29 -7.85
N ALA A 25 12.31 6.91 -8.42
CA ALA A 25 12.34 8.23 -9.01
C ALA A 25 10.98 8.93 -8.88
N GLY A 26 11.01 10.27 -8.87
CA GLY A 26 9.82 11.10 -8.71
C GLY A 26 9.48 11.41 -7.25
N PRO A 27 8.34 12.07 -7.00
CA PRO A 27 7.98 12.55 -5.66
C PRO A 27 7.17 11.52 -4.85
N TYR A 28 6.86 10.37 -5.42
CA TYR A 28 5.95 9.41 -4.79
C TYR A 28 6.64 8.58 -3.72
N SER A 29 5.88 8.27 -2.67
CA SER A 29 6.26 7.30 -1.65
C SER A 29 5.05 6.44 -1.29
N ALA A 30 5.31 5.26 -0.77
CA ALA A 30 4.31 4.38 -0.23
C ALA A 30 4.75 3.95 1.16
N VAL A 31 3.83 3.95 2.11
CA VAL A 31 4.13 3.64 3.52
C VAL A 31 3.16 2.58 4.00
N PHE A 32 3.69 1.50 4.55
CA PHE A 32 2.91 0.54 5.31
C PHE A 32 3.08 0.81 6.81
N GLU A 33 2.00 0.74 7.56
CA GLU A 33 1.99 0.93 9.01
C GLU A 33 1.13 -0.16 9.65
N ASP A 34 1.67 -0.83 10.67
CA ASP A 34 0.89 -1.53 11.68
C ASP A 34 0.91 -0.65 12.94
N ASP A 35 -0.25 -0.20 13.42
CA ASP A 35 -0.39 0.70 14.57
C ASP A 35 -0.73 -0.05 15.88
N ALA A 36 -0.52 -1.38 15.90
CA ALA A 36 -0.95 -2.35 16.90
C ALA A 36 -2.44 -2.70 16.92
N GLU A 37 -3.30 -1.97 16.20
CA GLU A 37 -4.74 -2.28 16.07
C GLU A 37 -5.12 -2.66 14.64
N THR A 38 -4.54 -1.97 13.67
CA THR A 38 -4.81 -2.07 12.25
C THR A 38 -3.54 -1.96 11.40
N GLY A 39 -3.57 -2.59 10.24
CA GLY A 39 -2.58 -2.41 9.19
C GLY A 39 -3.13 -1.48 8.11
N TYR A 40 -2.43 -0.41 7.80
CA TYR A 40 -2.76 0.53 6.72
C TYR A 40 -1.61 0.65 5.72
N PHE A 41 -1.98 0.97 4.48
CA PHE A 41 -1.05 1.30 3.41
C PHE A 41 -1.42 2.64 2.81
N TYR A 42 -0.45 3.55 2.74
CA TYR A 42 -0.65 4.94 2.35
C TYR A 42 0.08 5.27 1.06
N ALA A 43 -0.59 6.01 0.18
CA ALA A 43 0.02 6.66 -0.99
C ALA A 43 0.41 8.08 -0.62
N LEU A 44 1.65 8.47 -0.92
CA LEU A 44 2.14 9.80 -0.62
C LEU A 44 2.71 10.49 -1.87
N ASP A 45 2.47 11.79 -1.99
CA ASP A 45 3.18 12.72 -2.88
C ASP A 45 3.97 13.75 -2.04
N THR A 46 5.28 13.54 -1.97
CA THR A 46 6.20 14.37 -1.16
C THR A 46 6.48 15.74 -1.77
N SER A 47 6.00 16.03 -2.98
CA SER A 47 6.09 17.38 -3.57
C SER A 47 5.07 18.35 -2.98
N ARG A 48 4.08 17.84 -2.22
CA ARG A 48 3.04 18.65 -1.59
C ARG A 48 3.52 19.19 -0.25
N ASN A 49 3.40 20.52 -0.09
CA ASN A 49 3.81 21.20 1.14
C ASN A 49 2.85 20.98 2.32
N ASP A 50 1.56 20.75 2.04
CA ASP A 50 0.50 20.57 3.05
C ASP A 50 -0.13 19.18 2.91
N GLY A 51 0.33 18.23 3.74
CA GLY A 51 -0.20 16.87 3.80
C GLY A 51 0.24 16.01 2.60
N PRO A 52 1.25 15.14 2.76
CA PRO A 52 1.73 14.33 1.65
C PRO A 52 0.81 13.14 1.33
N ILE A 53 -0.13 12.79 2.21
CA ILE A 53 -1.01 11.62 2.03
C ILE A 53 -2.06 11.92 0.97
N GLU A 54 -2.03 11.12 -0.09
CA GLU A 54 -2.94 11.18 -1.24
C GLU A 54 -4.11 10.21 -1.09
N ASP A 55 -3.85 9.02 -0.53
CA ASP A 55 -4.85 7.97 -0.31
C ASP A 55 -4.39 6.99 0.79
N ALA A 56 -5.34 6.24 1.36
CA ALA A 56 -5.11 5.28 2.42
C ALA A 56 -5.95 4.03 2.21
N LEU A 57 -5.36 2.85 2.39
CA LEU A 57 -5.99 1.55 2.21
C LEU A 57 -5.85 0.70 3.47
N HIS A 58 -6.97 0.18 3.95
CA HIS A 58 -7.01 -0.75 5.07
C HIS A 58 -6.59 -2.15 4.62
N ILE A 59 -5.59 -2.73 5.28
CA ILE A 59 -5.05 -4.05 4.95
C ILE A 59 -5.63 -5.13 5.84
N TYR A 60 -5.63 -4.90 7.16
CA TYR A 60 -6.20 -5.83 8.13
C TYR A 60 -6.54 -5.14 9.46
N ASN A 61 -7.40 -5.78 10.25
CA ASN A 61 -7.48 -5.53 11.69
C ASN A 61 -6.65 -6.61 12.38
N VAL A 62 -5.78 -6.22 13.32
CA VAL A 62 -4.92 -7.16 14.09
C VAL A 62 -5.74 -8.23 14.80
N ALA A 63 -6.95 -7.89 15.25
CA ALA A 63 -7.90 -8.83 15.86
C ALA A 63 -8.40 -9.93 14.89
N ASN A 64 -8.33 -9.70 13.58
CA ASN A 64 -8.82 -10.62 12.55
C ASN A 64 -7.70 -11.47 11.93
N VAL A 65 -6.43 -11.23 12.28
CA VAL A 65 -5.30 -12.01 11.79
C VAL A 65 -5.07 -13.21 12.71
N SER A 66 -5.38 -14.40 12.22
CA SER A 66 -5.43 -15.64 13.03
C SER A 66 -4.04 -16.09 13.51
N ASP A 67 -3.04 -15.89 12.68
CA ASP A 67 -1.65 -16.30 12.87
C ASP A 67 -0.73 -15.13 13.19
N ARG A 68 -1.28 -14.03 13.72
CA ARG A 68 -0.55 -12.79 14.07
C ARG A 68 0.67 -12.97 14.97
N ASN A 69 0.81 -14.13 15.64
CA ASN A 69 1.96 -14.47 16.47
C ASN A 69 3.16 -14.99 15.66
N LEU A 70 2.97 -15.29 14.37
CA LEU A 70 4.04 -15.72 13.47
C LEU A 70 4.62 -14.50 12.73
N PRO A 71 5.95 -14.41 12.59
CA PRO A 71 6.56 -13.35 11.80
C PRO A 71 6.18 -13.51 10.33
N SER A 72 5.85 -12.38 9.70
CA SER A 72 5.62 -12.27 8.26
C SER A 72 6.69 -11.41 7.62
N GLU A 73 6.89 -11.56 6.32
CA GLU A 73 7.71 -10.65 5.54
C GLU A 73 6.81 -9.62 4.86
N VAL A 74 7.10 -8.33 5.05
CA VAL A 74 6.46 -7.26 4.27
C VAL A 74 7.44 -6.72 3.24
N LYS A 75 6.96 -6.55 2.01
CA LYS A 75 7.72 -5.96 0.89
C LYS A 75 6.88 -4.89 0.22
N ILE A 76 7.51 -3.76 -0.08
CA ILE A 76 6.93 -2.75 -0.96
C ILE A 76 7.77 -2.68 -2.22
N GLY A 77 7.11 -2.84 -3.36
CA GLY A 77 7.73 -2.80 -4.66
C GLY A 77 7.09 -1.78 -5.59
N TRP A 78 7.89 -1.26 -6.51
CA TRP A 78 7.48 -0.28 -7.49
C TRP A 78 7.53 -0.84 -8.90
N SER A 79 6.62 -0.40 -9.76
CA SER A 79 6.70 -0.64 -11.19
C SER A 79 7.97 0.00 -11.79
N THR A 80 8.37 -0.46 -12.97
CA THR A 80 9.54 0.06 -13.71
C THR A 80 9.39 1.52 -14.13
N CYS A 81 8.15 2.02 -14.23
CA CYS A 81 7.83 3.43 -14.46
C CYS A 81 7.69 4.25 -13.18
N HIS A 82 7.93 3.65 -12.01
CA HIS A 82 7.94 4.30 -10.68
C HIS A 82 6.62 5.00 -10.29
N SER A 83 5.52 4.67 -10.97
CA SER A 83 4.20 5.29 -10.75
C SER A 83 3.16 4.32 -10.19
N LYS A 84 3.58 3.10 -9.83
CA LYS A 84 2.71 2.11 -9.19
C LYS A 84 3.46 1.43 -8.07
N ALA A 85 2.81 1.29 -6.92
CA ALA A 85 3.35 0.61 -5.75
C ALA A 85 2.49 -0.61 -5.43
N VAL A 86 3.11 -1.70 -4.99
CA VAL A 86 2.44 -2.90 -4.50
C VAL A 86 2.95 -3.23 -3.11
N LEU A 87 2.01 -3.51 -2.21
CA LEU A 87 2.28 -4.11 -0.91
C LEU A 87 2.14 -5.62 -1.01
N LEU A 88 3.23 -6.33 -0.72
CA LEU A 88 3.27 -7.77 -0.60
C LEU A 88 3.47 -8.15 0.87
N ILE A 89 2.64 -9.06 1.40
CA ILE A 89 2.87 -9.71 2.69
C ILE A 89 3.03 -11.20 2.42
N ASN A 90 4.15 -11.79 2.83
CA ASN A 90 4.55 -13.17 2.52
C ASN A 90 4.47 -13.49 1.01
N GLY A 91 4.80 -12.50 0.17
CA GLY A 91 4.78 -12.61 -1.29
C GLY A 91 3.40 -12.51 -1.93
N TYR A 92 2.32 -12.38 -1.15
CA TYR A 92 0.97 -12.20 -1.66
C TYR A 92 0.62 -10.70 -1.81
N PRO A 93 0.01 -10.26 -2.92
CA PRO A 93 -0.39 -8.87 -3.08
C PRO A 93 -1.65 -8.53 -2.28
N HIS A 94 -1.50 -7.59 -1.35
CA HIS A 94 -2.57 -7.11 -0.48
C HIS A 94 -3.17 -5.78 -0.95
N ALA A 95 -2.34 -4.91 -1.49
CA ALA A 95 -2.76 -3.61 -1.99
C ALA A 95 -1.87 -3.10 -3.13
N VAL A 96 -2.45 -2.27 -3.99
CA VAL A 96 -1.78 -1.59 -5.10
C VAL A 96 -2.22 -0.13 -5.13
N PHE A 97 -1.27 0.76 -5.41
CA PHE A 97 -1.56 2.13 -5.81
C PHE A 97 -1.11 2.35 -7.25
N ASP A 98 -1.96 3.00 -8.04
CA ASP A 98 -1.65 3.54 -9.35
C ASP A 98 -1.71 5.07 -9.28
N PHE A 99 -0.54 5.71 -9.11
CA PHE A 99 -0.45 7.16 -8.94
C PHE A 99 -0.84 7.92 -10.22
N ALA A 100 -0.62 7.32 -11.39
CA ALA A 100 -1.00 7.93 -12.66
C ALA A 100 -2.52 7.92 -12.87
N ALA A 101 -3.19 6.85 -12.43
CA ALA A 101 -4.65 6.73 -12.47
C ALA A 101 -5.35 7.31 -11.23
N GLN A 102 -4.59 7.68 -10.19
CA GLN A 102 -5.08 8.09 -8.87
C GLN A 102 -6.07 7.06 -8.32
N ARG A 103 -5.62 5.80 -8.22
CA ARG A 103 -6.46 4.69 -7.80
C ARG A 103 -5.74 3.76 -6.83
N GLY A 104 -6.40 3.50 -5.69
CA GLY A 104 -6.05 2.44 -4.76
C GLY A 104 -6.85 1.16 -5.01
N TYR A 105 -6.21 0.02 -4.74
CA TYR A 105 -6.84 -1.31 -4.74
C TYR A 105 -6.39 -2.03 -3.47
N CYS A 106 -7.32 -2.55 -2.68
CA CYS A 106 -6.99 -3.41 -1.54
C CYS A 106 -7.99 -4.56 -1.41
N ARG A 107 -7.55 -5.65 -0.78
CA ARG A 107 -8.39 -6.84 -0.58
C ARG A 107 -9.60 -6.58 0.32
N SER A 108 -9.56 -5.56 1.18
CA SER A 108 -10.69 -5.17 2.03
C SER A 108 -11.72 -4.33 1.30
N GLY A 109 -11.33 -3.56 0.26
CA GLY A 109 -12.15 -2.52 -0.35
C GLY A 109 -12.37 -1.29 0.55
N PHE A 110 -11.65 -1.19 1.68
CA PHE A 110 -11.81 -0.14 2.68
C PHE A 110 -10.57 0.74 2.83
N PRO A 111 -10.71 1.99 3.29
CA PRO A 111 -11.98 2.71 3.49
C PRO A 111 -12.69 3.00 2.16
N PRO A 112 -13.97 3.41 2.15
CA PRO A 112 -14.55 3.99 0.95
C PRO A 112 -13.73 5.21 0.52
N PRO A 113 -13.49 5.39 -0.78
CA PRO A 113 -12.69 6.49 -1.29
C PRO A 113 -13.33 7.84 -0.96
N ASP A 114 -12.51 8.85 -0.64
CA ASP A 114 -13.00 10.21 -0.38
C ASP A 114 -13.46 10.85 -1.69
N ALA A 115 -14.77 11.11 -1.81
CA ALA A 115 -15.38 11.66 -3.02
C ALA A 115 -14.88 13.07 -3.39
N ASP A 116 -14.33 13.83 -2.43
CA ASP A 116 -13.74 15.14 -2.67
C ASP A 116 -12.25 15.06 -3.06
N SER A 117 -11.63 13.88 -2.93
CA SER A 117 -10.26 13.60 -3.36
C SER A 117 -10.19 13.27 -4.86
N PRO A 118 -9.10 13.63 -5.57
CA PRO A 118 -8.82 13.09 -6.90
C PRO A 118 -8.81 11.55 -6.97
N TRP A 119 -8.45 10.89 -5.86
CA TRP A 119 -8.45 9.43 -5.71
C TRP A 119 -9.87 8.86 -5.48
N GLY A 120 -10.84 9.74 -5.23
CA GLY A 120 -12.27 9.47 -5.00
C GLY A 120 -13.04 8.81 -6.13
N ARG A 121 -12.46 8.75 -7.34
CA ARG A 121 -13.19 8.42 -8.58
C ARG A 121 -13.46 6.93 -8.74
N HIS A 122 -12.72 6.09 -8.02
CA HIS A 122 -12.77 4.64 -8.16
C HIS A 122 -12.88 3.99 -6.78
N PRO A 123 -13.65 2.89 -6.65
CA PRO A 123 -13.67 2.12 -5.42
C PRO A 123 -12.31 1.47 -5.17
N HIS A 124 -12.02 1.20 -3.89
CA HIS A 124 -10.82 0.50 -3.45
C HIS A 124 -10.91 -1.03 -3.60
N ASP A 125 -12.00 -1.55 -4.16
CA ASP A 125 -12.17 -2.99 -4.37
C ASP A 125 -11.01 -3.59 -5.16
N TRP A 126 -10.53 -4.73 -4.69
CA TRP A 126 -9.48 -5.47 -5.39
C TRP A 126 -9.92 -5.91 -6.78
N ASP A 127 -9.03 -5.75 -7.74
CA ASP A 127 -9.13 -6.27 -9.10
C ASP A 127 -7.94 -7.19 -9.34
N GLU A 128 -8.17 -8.44 -9.78
CA GLU A 128 -7.06 -9.36 -10.06
C GLU A 128 -6.14 -8.81 -11.17
N ALA A 129 -6.68 -7.99 -12.08
CA ALA A 129 -5.89 -7.29 -13.11
C ALA A 129 -4.97 -6.20 -12.54
N ALA A 130 -5.10 -5.82 -11.25
CA ALA A 130 -4.20 -4.84 -10.63
C ALA A 130 -2.74 -5.31 -10.62
N THR A 131 -2.51 -6.63 -10.62
CA THR A 131 -1.14 -7.19 -10.71
C THR A 131 -0.57 -7.14 -12.13
N ASP A 132 -1.43 -7.11 -13.16
CA ASP A 132 -1.02 -6.98 -14.56
C ASP A 132 -0.44 -5.58 -14.86
N LEU A 133 -0.71 -4.60 -13.98
CA LEU A 133 -0.15 -3.24 -14.07
C LEU A 133 1.38 -3.20 -13.91
N PHE A 134 1.99 -4.29 -13.46
CA PHE A 134 3.42 -4.44 -13.20
C PHE A 134 4.09 -5.45 -14.15
N ALA A 135 3.41 -5.83 -15.25
CA ALA A 135 3.94 -6.73 -16.27
C ALA A 135 4.87 -6.01 -17.26
#